data_AF-A0A9P0A1U6-F1
#
_entry.id   AF-A0A9P0A1U6-F1
#
_cell.length_a   1.000
_cell.length_b   1.000
_cell.length_c   1.000
_cell.angle_alpha   90.00
_cell.angle_beta   90.00
_cell.angle_gamma   90.00
#
_symmetry.space_group_name_H-M   'P 1'
#
loop_
_entity.id
_entity.type
_entity.pdbx_description
1 polymer ?
#
loop_
_entity_poly.entity_id
_entity_poly.type
_entity_poly.pdbx_seq_one_letter_code
_entity_poly.pdbx_strand_id
1 'polypeptide(L)'
;MYPTGRVIVPRLCVFFMIAQTFVEQGTAFLSDESINRINSAQNSWKAGRNYDLNSEEKIMRLLDKLDEKNLDEADELPLKTKDPAWPSDEEIPKTFDARKKWGKICPQISDIQDQGNCGSSWVSWVFNTS
;
A
#
# COMPACT_ATOMS: atom_id res chain seq x y z
N MET A 1 -50.25 37.52 18.05
CA MET A 1 -50.27 36.42 19.05
C MET A 1 -49.50 35.25 18.44
N TYR A 2 -48.19 35.19 18.68
CA TYR A 2 -47.32 34.05 18.38
C TYR A 2 -46.46 33.88 19.64
N PRO A 3 -46.48 32.72 20.32
CA PRO A 3 -45.62 32.55 21.48
C PRO A 3 -44.20 32.30 20.98
N THR A 4 -43.29 33.23 21.25
CA THR A 4 -41.86 33.03 21.15
C THR A 4 -41.42 32.11 22.29
N GLY A 5 -41.51 30.80 22.05
CA GLY A 5 -40.98 29.78 22.94
C GLY A 5 -39.45 29.85 22.97
N ARG A 6 -38.88 30.18 24.13
CA ARG A 6 -37.44 30.20 24.37
C ARG A 6 -36.98 28.75 24.51
N VAL A 7 -36.35 28.20 23.48
CA VAL A 7 -35.74 26.87 23.53
C VAL A 7 -34.50 26.95 24.42
N ILE A 8 -34.61 26.43 25.64
CA ILE A 8 -33.49 26.30 26.58
C ILE A 8 -32.79 25.00 26.24
N VAL A 9 -31.69 25.07 25.47
CA VAL A 9 -30.83 23.91 25.24
C VAL A 9 -29.93 23.73 26.47
N PRO A 10 -30.02 22.61 27.22
CA PRO A 10 -29.21 22.38 28.41
C PRO A 10 -27.72 22.39 28.04
N ARG A 11 -26.87 23.07 28.82
CA ARG A 11 -25.40 23.06 28.64
C ARG A 11 -24.82 21.64 28.59
N LEU A 12 -25.45 20.69 29.29
CA LEU A 12 -25.12 19.26 29.23
C LEU A 12 -25.32 18.63 27.83
N CYS A 13 -26.36 19.03 27.09
CA CYS A 13 -26.59 18.55 25.72
C CYS A 13 -25.50 19.04 24.76
N VAL A 14 -24.99 20.25 24.96
CA VAL A 14 -23.88 20.80 24.16
C VAL A 14 -22.58 20.03 24.45
N PHE A 15 -22.29 19.72 25.72
CA PHE A 15 -21.13 18.89 26.07
C PHE A 15 -21.22 17.45 25.55
N PHE A 16 -22.42 16.84 25.56
CA PHE A 16 -22.63 15.49 24.99
C PHE A 16 -22.45 15.47 23.47
N MET A 17 -22.89 16.51 22.75
CA MET A 17 -22.66 16.60 21.30
C MET A 17 -21.19 16.84 20.94
N ILE A 18 -20.44 17.61 21.76
CA ILE A 18 -18.99 17.79 21.56
C ILE A 18 -18.22 16.48 21.81
N ALA A 19 -18.66 15.65 22.77
CA ALA A 19 -18.06 14.34 23.02
C ALA A 19 -18.29 13.35 21.87
N GLN A 20 -19.46 13.41 21.20
CA GLN A 20 -19.75 12.57 20.02
C GLN A 20 -18.97 12.98 18.77
N THR A 21 -18.40 14.20 18.71
CA THR A 21 -17.54 14.61 17.59
C THR A 21 -16.11 14.09 17.69
N PHE A 22 -15.73 13.45 18.80
CA PHE A 22 -14.50 12.65 18.89
C PHE A 22 -14.76 11.20 18.49
N VAL A 23 -15.48 10.97 17.39
CA VAL A 23 -15.30 9.72 16.66
C VAL A 23 -13.97 9.87 15.95
N GLU A 24 -12.92 9.26 16.50
CA GLU A 24 -11.66 9.09 15.80
C GLU A 24 -11.97 8.52 14.42
N GLN A 25 -11.81 9.34 13.37
CA GLN A 25 -11.69 8.87 11.99
C GLN A 25 -10.34 8.17 11.81
N GLY A 26 -9.91 7.36 12.78
CA GLY A 26 -8.70 6.56 12.70
C GLY A 26 -8.92 5.43 11.69
N THR A 27 -8.27 5.55 10.54
CA THR A 27 -8.01 4.49 9.55
C THR A 27 -9.12 3.44 9.32
N ALA A 28 -10.25 3.87 8.78
CA ALA A 28 -11.32 2.95 8.35
C ALA A 28 -10.78 1.77 7.48
N PHE A 29 -9.71 2.01 6.70
CA PHE A 29 -9.08 1.01 5.84
C PHE A 29 -8.21 -0.05 6.57
N LEU A 30 -7.74 0.22 7.80
CA LEU A 30 -6.95 -0.74 8.60
C LEU A 30 -7.81 -1.54 9.60
N SER A 31 -9.09 -1.22 9.70
CA SER A 31 -10.04 -1.86 10.61
C SER A 31 -10.24 -3.36 10.32
N ASP A 32 -10.68 -4.11 11.33
CA ASP A 32 -11.11 -5.50 11.15
C ASP A 32 -12.30 -5.63 10.21
N GLU A 33 -13.18 -4.63 10.18
CA GLU A 33 -14.28 -4.56 9.22
C GLU A 33 -13.77 -4.56 7.78
N SER A 34 -12.72 -3.78 7.48
CA SER A 34 -12.10 -3.77 6.16
C SER A 34 -11.51 -5.13 5.79
N ILE A 35 -10.81 -5.80 6.72
CA ILE A 35 -10.30 -7.16 6.51
C ILE A 35 -11.42 -8.15 6.21
N ASN A 36 -12.49 -8.13 7.02
CA ASN A 36 -13.63 -9.03 6.85
C ASN A 36 -14.36 -8.79 5.53
N ARG A 37 -14.53 -7.52 5.15
CA ARG A 37 -15.13 -7.14 3.86
C ARG A 37 -14.33 -7.69 2.68
N ILE A 38 -13.00 -7.54 2.71
CA ILE A 38 -12.11 -8.05 1.67
C ILE A 38 -12.22 -9.59 1.57
N ASN A 39 -12.03 -10.29 2.70
CA ASN A 39 -12.11 -11.75 2.76
C ASN A 39 -13.51 -12.31 2.42
N SER A 40 -14.57 -11.49 2.52
CA SER A 40 -15.91 -11.87 2.09
C SER A 40 -16.12 -11.69 0.59
N ALA A 41 -15.40 -10.76 -0.04
CA ALA A 41 -15.52 -10.44 -1.45
C ALA A 41 -14.58 -11.30 -2.35
N GLN A 42 -13.50 -11.84 -1.80
CA GLN A 42 -12.53 -12.65 -2.54
C GLN A 42 -11.96 -13.79 -1.69
N ASN A 43 -11.37 -14.82 -2.32
CA ASN A 43 -10.78 -15.97 -1.63
C ASN A 43 -9.44 -16.47 -2.21
N SER A 44 -8.89 -15.79 -3.24
CA SER A 44 -7.60 -16.16 -3.87
C SER A 44 -6.37 -15.83 -3.00
N TRP A 45 -6.56 -14.98 -2.01
CA TRP A 45 -5.60 -14.61 -0.97
C TRP A 45 -6.36 -14.28 0.31
N LYS A 46 -5.68 -14.22 1.46
CA LYS A 46 -6.30 -13.91 2.75
C LYS A 46 -5.80 -12.57 3.26
N ALA A 47 -6.69 -11.61 3.44
CA ALA A 47 -6.40 -10.36 4.11
C ALA A 47 -6.14 -10.61 5.60
N GLY A 48 -5.10 -9.96 6.10
CA GLY A 48 -4.69 -9.99 7.51
C GLY A 48 -4.03 -8.67 7.89
N ARG A 49 -3.67 -8.55 9.16
CA ARG A 49 -3.09 -7.32 9.69
C ARG A 49 -1.57 -7.36 9.69
N ASN A 50 -0.99 -6.40 8.98
CA ASN A 50 0.46 -6.19 8.92
C ASN A 50 0.89 -4.91 9.65
N TYR A 51 -0.02 -3.94 9.83
CA TYR A 51 0.23 -2.65 10.48
C TYR A 51 -0.85 -2.35 11.52
N ASP A 52 -0.46 -1.66 12.59
CA ASP A 52 -1.39 -1.21 13.62
C ASP A 52 -2.31 -0.11 13.09
N LEU A 53 -3.49 0.07 13.72
CA LEU A 53 -4.50 1.05 13.30
C LEU A 53 -3.97 2.49 13.21
N ASN A 54 -2.94 2.82 13.98
CA ASN A 54 -2.34 4.16 14.02
C ASN A 54 -1.18 4.34 13.02
N SER A 55 -1.04 3.43 12.05
CA SER A 55 0.10 3.42 11.12
C SER A 55 -0.15 4.20 9.81
N GLU A 56 -1.23 4.97 9.70
CA GLU A 56 -1.60 5.65 8.44
C GLU A 56 -0.45 6.46 7.86
N GLU A 57 0.12 7.35 8.67
CA GLU A 57 1.21 8.22 8.22
C GLU A 57 2.42 7.41 7.75
N LYS A 58 2.78 6.34 8.49
CA LYS A 58 3.86 5.43 8.12
C LYS A 58 3.56 4.75 6.79
N ILE A 59 2.34 4.24 6.60
CA ILE A 59 1.92 3.59 5.35
C ILE A 59 2.00 4.57 4.18
N MET A 60 1.52 5.80 4.37
CA MET A 60 1.58 6.84 3.33
C MET A 60 3.03 7.18 2.95
N ARG A 61 3.99 7.10 3.89
CA ARG A 61 5.43 7.30 3.60
C ARG A 61 6.07 6.11 2.92
N LEU A 62 5.56 4.89 3.11
CA LEU A 62 6.06 3.70 2.42
C LEU A 62 5.70 3.71 0.92
N LEU A 63 4.60 4.40 0.57
CA LEU A 63 4.16 4.58 -0.79
C LEU A 63 4.91 5.75 -1.42
N ASP A 64 5.79 5.45 -2.37
CA ASP A 64 6.43 6.48 -3.17
C ASP A 64 5.43 7.17 -4.10
N LYS A 65 5.70 8.42 -4.44
CA LYS A 65 4.92 9.19 -5.40
C LYS A 65 5.83 9.64 -6.53
N LEU A 66 5.89 8.83 -7.57
CA LEU A 66 6.39 9.29 -8.85
C LEU A 66 5.34 10.24 -9.44
N ASP A 67 5.68 11.51 -9.60
CA ASP A 67 4.81 12.46 -10.28
C ASP A 67 4.98 12.25 -11.79
N GLU A 68 4.03 11.54 -12.40
CA GLU A 68 3.99 11.22 -13.83
C GLU A 68 4.12 12.46 -14.73
N LYS A 69 3.82 13.66 -14.20
CA LYS A 69 3.98 14.94 -14.93
C LYS A 69 5.43 15.35 -15.17
N ASN A 70 6.39 14.67 -14.53
CA ASN A 70 7.83 14.93 -14.71
C ASN A 70 8.51 13.84 -15.56
N LEU A 71 7.75 12.98 -16.23
CA LEU A 71 8.28 11.99 -17.17
C LEU A 71 8.05 12.52 -18.60
N ASP A 72 9.14 12.94 -19.25
CA ASP A 72 9.11 13.31 -20.66
C ASP A 72 9.33 12.07 -21.54
N GLU A 73 8.95 12.13 -22.83
CA GLU A 73 9.25 11.07 -23.82
C GLU A 73 10.76 10.78 -23.91
N ALA A 74 11.60 11.77 -23.54
CA ALA A 74 13.05 11.62 -23.44
C ALA A 74 13.52 10.71 -22.28
N ASP A 75 12.65 10.43 -21.30
CA ASP A 75 12.90 9.51 -20.18
C ASP A 75 12.54 8.05 -20.52
N GLU A 76 12.00 7.78 -21.73
CA GLU A 76 11.69 6.43 -22.15
C GLU A 76 12.95 5.60 -22.38
N LEU A 77 13.15 4.58 -21.54
CA LEU A 77 14.22 3.62 -21.70
C LEU A 77 13.94 2.70 -22.90
N PRO A 78 14.97 2.35 -23.70
CA PRO A 78 14.78 1.49 -24.86
C PRO A 78 14.27 0.11 -24.42
N LEU A 79 13.15 -0.32 -25.01
CA LEU A 79 12.61 -1.64 -24.78
C LEU A 79 13.47 -2.70 -25.49
N LYS A 80 13.91 -3.70 -24.72
CA LYS A 80 14.57 -4.88 -25.30
C LYS A 80 13.52 -5.73 -26.00
N THR A 81 13.45 -5.62 -27.34
CA THR A 81 12.42 -6.25 -28.20
C THR A 81 12.97 -7.29 -29.16
N LYS A 82 14.31 -7.45 -29.25
CA LYS A 82 15.00 -8.46 -30.06
C LYS A 82 16.28 -8.89 -29.35
N ASP A 83 16.36 -10.15 -28.94
CA ASP A 83 17.56 -10.79 -28.42
C ASP A 83 17.72 -12.17 -29.08
N PRO A 84 18.81 -12.43 -29.83
CA PRO A 84 19.10 -13.74 -30.39
C PRO A 84 19.17 -14.87 -29.35
N ALA A 85 19.39 -14.52 -28.07
CA ALA A 85 19.44 -15.47 -26.95
C ALA A 85 18.08 -15.68 -26.26
N TRP A 86 16.98 -15.09 -26.75
CA TRP A 86 15.67 -15.40 -26.18
C TRP A 86 15.29 -16.86 -26.42
N PRO A 87 14.85 -17.57 -25.37
CA PRO A 87 14.27 -18.88 -25.53
C PRO A 87 12.96 -18.76 -26.33
N SER A 88 12.65 -19.81 -27.09
CA SER A 88 11.31 -20.04 -27.61
C SER A 88 10.30 -20.19 -26.46
N ASP A 89 9.02 -19.93 -26.72
CA ASP A 89 7.96 -20.07 -25.70
C ASP A 89 7.89 -21.49 -25.12
N GLU A 90 8.29 -22.50 -25.90
CA GLU A 90 8.35 -23.91 -25.48
C GLU A 90 9.45 -24.18 -24.44
N GLU A 91 10.51 -23.37 -24.43
CA GLU A 91 11.65 -23.46 -23.51
C GLU A 91 11.41 -22.70 -22.20
N ILE A 92 10.38 -21.83 -22.14
CA ILE A 92 10.02 -21.09 -20.94
C ILE A 92 9.27 -22.01 -19.96
N PRO A 93 9.76 -22.19 -18.73
CA PRO A 93 9.12 -23.08 -17.78
C PRO A 93 7.79 -22.51 -17.29
N LYS A 94 6.80 -23.38 -17.06
CA LYS A 94 5.48 -23.01 -16.49
C LYS A 94 5.58 -22.31 -15.13
N THR A 95 6.64 -22.58 -14.37
CA THR A 95 6.90 -21.96 -13.07
C THR A 95 8.39 -21.64 -12.95
N PHE A 96 8.72 -20.45 -12.46
CA PHE A 96 10.10 -20.00 -12.30
C PHE A 96 10.30 -19.35 -10.92
N ASP A 97 11.42 -19.66 -10.25
CA ASP A 97 11.84 -19.02 -9.00
C ASP A 97 13.35 -18.77 -9.06
N ALA A 98 13.73 -17.49 -9.12
CA ALA A 98 15.12 -17.05 -9.23
C ALA A 98 15.99 -17.56 -8.07
N ARG A 99 15.42 -17.67 -6.86
CA ARG A 99 16.13 -18.17 -5.67
C ARG A 99 16.49 -19.65 -5.81
N LYS A 100 15.62 -20.45 -6.46
CA LYS A 100 15.91 -21.87 -6.72
C LYS A 100 16.97 -22.03 -7.80
N LYS A 101 16.94 -21.18 -8.83
CA LYS A 101 17.88 -21.26 -9.97
C LYS A 101 19.27 -20.75 -9.61
N TRP A 102 19.37 -19.63 -8.90
CA TRP A 102 20.64 -18.92 -8.68
C TRP A 102 20.98 -18.69 -7.21
N GLY A 103 20.11 -18.99 -6.25
CA GLY A 103 20.31 -18.65 -4.84
C GLY A 103 21.57 -19.28 -4.20
N LYS A 104 22.10 -20.38 -4.76
CA LYS A 104 23.38 -20.95 -4.31
C LYS A 104 24.60 -20.10 -4.68
N ILE A 105 24.54 -19.42 -5.82
CA ILE A 105 25.64 -18.61 -6.38
C ILE A 105 25.45 -17.14 -6.02
N CYS A 106 24.19 -16.68 -5.96
CA CYS A 106 23.82 -15.33 -5.55
C CYS A 106 22.77 -15.39 -4.43
N PRO A 107 23.22 -15.46 -3.17
CA PRO A 107 22.32 -15.52 -2.01
C PRO A 107 21.41 -14.29 -1.88
N GLN A 108 21.89 -13.12 -2.33
CA GLN A 108 21.18 -11.84 -2.25
C GLN A 108 19.79 -11.84 -2.89
N ILE A 109 19.55 -12.72 -3.88
CA ILE A 109 18.22 -12.88 -4.52
C ILE A 109 17.14 -13.29 -3.49
N SER A 110 17.55 -13.85 -2.36
CA SER A 110 16.63 -14.24 -1.28
C SER A 110 16.46 -13.18 -0.20
N ASP A 111 17.21 -12.08 -0.27
CA ASP A 111 17.23 -11.05 0.78
C ASP A 111 16.03 -10.12 0.64
N ILE A 112 15.34 -9.93 1.77
CA ILE A 112 14.22 -9.00 1.88
C ILE A 112 14.75 -7.72 2.53
N GLN A 113 14.72 -6.63 1.77
CA GLN A 113 15.20 -5.32 2.21
C GLN A 113 14.08 -4.53 2.92
N ASP A 114 14.46 -3.73 3.92
CA ASP A 114 13.56 -2.81 4.61
C ASP A 114 13.89 -1.37 4.18
N GLN A 115 12.94 -0.70 3.52
CA GLN A 115 13.07 0.70 3.11
C GLN A 115 12.95 1.69 4.30
N GLY A 116 12.57 1.21 5.48
CA GLY A 116 12.37 2.02 6.67
C GLY A 116 11.16 2.96 6.57
N ASN A 117 11.18 4.06 7.32
CA ASN A 117 10.13 5.08 7.28
C ASN A 117 10.38 6.14 6.18
N CYS A 118 10.71 5.68 4.97
CA CYS A 118 11.08 6.49 3.82
C CYS A 118 10.41 5.95 2.55
N GLY A 119 10.05 6.85 1.62
CA GLY A 119 9.55 6.51 0.28
C GLY A 119 10.68 6.13 -0.69
N SER A 120 11.62 5.29 -0.25
CA SER A 120 12.81 4.90 -1.00
C SER A 120 12.65 3.56 -1.71
N SER A 121 11.42 3.10 -1.94
CA SER A 121 11.15 1.82 -2.61
C SER A 121 11.72 1.77 -4.03
N TRP A 122 11.67 2.87 -4.77
CA TRP A 122 12.24 2.98 -6.12
C TRP A 122 13.76 2.73 -6.12
N VAL A 123 14.47 3.33 -5.16
CA VAL A 123 15.92 3.14 -4.94
C VAL A 123 16.19 1.69 -4.57
N SER A 124 15.47 1.19 -3.56
CA SER A 124 15.68 -0.15 -3.01
C SER A 124 15.46 -1.23 -4.07
N TRP A 125 14.50 -1.05 -4.97
CA TRP A 125 14.26 -1.98 -6.06
C TRP A 125 15.41 -1.98 -7.08
N VAL A 126 15.84 -0.81 -7.54
CA VAL A 126 16.95 -0.67 -8.52
C VAL A 126 18.23 -1.33 -8.01
N PHE A 127 18.59 -1.10 -6.74
CA PHE A 127 19.81 -1.65 -6.15
C PHE A 127 19.72 -3.15 -5.84
N ASN A 128 18.52 -3.70 -5.61
CA ASN A 128 18.36 -5.14 -5.37
C ASN A 128 18.38 -5.97 -6.67
N THR A 129 18.14 -5.35 -7.82
CA THR A 129 18.20 -6.00 -9.13
C THR A 129 19.53 -5.86 -9.87
N SER A 130 20.47 -5.06 -9.32
CA SER A 130 21.78 -4.76 -9.91
C SER A 130 22.85 -5.76 -9.45
#